data_AF-A0A2V9S4I2-F1
#
_entry.id   AF-A0A2V9S4I2-F1
#
_cell.length_a   1.000
_cell.length_b   1.000
_cell.length_c   1.000
_cell.angle_alpha   90.00
_cell.angle_beta   90.00
_cell.angle_gamma   90.00
#
_symmetry.space_group_name_H-M   'P 1'
#
loop_
_entity.id
_entity.type
_entity.pdbx_description
1 polymer ?
#
loop_
_entity_poly.entity_id
_entity_poly.type
_entity_poly.pdbx_seq_one_letter_code
_entity_poly.pdbx_strand_id
1 'polypeptide(L)' 'MPYECGIDPVDYSRGRYTVRYYIVAILFVVFDVETIFLFPWAVKFKALGMFGLIEMLIFLAILIVGYIWIWKKGALEWV' A
#
# COMPACT_ATOMS: atom_id res chain seq x y z
N MET A 1 24.29 -15.88 -20.92
CA MET A 1 24.03 -17.31 -20.64
C MET A 1 23.34 -17.37 -19.28
N PRO A 2 22.02 -17.62 -19.17
CA PRO A 2 21.34 -17.26 -17.94
C PRO A 2 21.33 -18.46 -17.00
N TYR A 3 22.40 -18.56 -16.23
CA TYR A 3 22.54 -19.22 -14.93
C TYR A 3 23.46 -20.43 -14.83
N GLU A 4 23.55 -21.37 -15.79
CA GLU A 4 24.74 -22.27 -15.95
C GLU A 4 24.60 -23.34 -17.06
N CYS A 5 23.41 -23.60 -17.61
CA CYS A 5 23.17 -24.81 -18.43
C CYS A 5 23.40 -24.68 -19.95
N GLY A 6 24.02 -23.60 -20.46
CA GLY A 6 24.43 -23.50 -21.89
C GLY A 6 23.32 -23.55 -22.95
N ILE A 7 22.05 -23.68 -22.55
CA ILE A 7 20.88 -23.71 -23.44
C ILE A 7 20.23 -22.33 -23.41
N ASP A 8 19.95 -21.79 -24.60
CA ASP A 8 19.24 -20.53 -24.74
C ASP A 8 17.79 -20.66 -24.22
N PRO A 9 17.28 -19.66 -23.49
CA PRO A 9 15.96 -19.73 -22.89
C PRO A 9 14.89 -19.88 -23.99
N VAL A 10 14.21 -21.02 -23.99
CA VAL A 10 13.16 -21.42 -24.94
C VAL A 10 11.78 -20.86 -24.60
N ASP A 11 11.67 -20.02 -23.57
CA ASP A 11 10.39 -19.50 -23.10
C ASP A 11 10.43 -17.99 -22.87
N TYR A 12 9.30 -17.33 -23.11
CA TYR A 12 9.18 -15.91 -22.81
C TYR A 12 9.23 -15.73 -21.29
N SER A 13 10.15 -14.87 -20.82
CA SER A 13 10.35 -14.51 -19.40
C SER A 13 9.18 -13.68 -18.83
N ARG A 14 7.96 -14.15 -19.03
CA ARG A 14 6.73 -13.61 -18.48
C ARG A 14 5.99 -14.74 -17.79
N GLY A 15 6.50 -15.09 -16.61
CA GLY A 15 5.78 -15.96 -15.68
C GLY A 15 4.40 -15.37 -15.36
N ARG A 16 3.43 -16.23 -15.03
CA ARG A 16 2.13 -15.81 -14.51
C ARG A 16 2.34 -15.13 -13.16
N TYR A 17 2.39 -13.81 -13.16
CA TYR A 17 2.41 -13.04 -11.92
C TYR A 17 1.06 -13.19 -11.22
N THR A 18 1.09 -13.59 -9.95
CA THR A 18 -0.12 -13.66 -9.15
C THR A 18 -0.63 -12.23 -8.92
N VAL A 19 -1.95 -12.03 -9.05
CA VAL A 19 -2.61 -10.72 -8.84
C VAL A 19 -2.32 -10.13 -7.43
N ARG A 20 -1.87 -10.98 -6.51
CA ARG A 20 -1.46 -10.66 -5.13
C ARG A 20 -0.40 -9.56 -5.07
N TYR A 21 0.61 -9.59 -5.95
CA TYR A 21 1.65 -8.55 -5.98
C TYR A 21 1.09 -7.17 -6.32
N TYR A 22 0.07 -7.12 -7.18
CA TYR A 22 -0.58 -5.87 -7.58
C TYR A 22 -1.40 -5.26 -6.43
N ILE A 23 -2.09 -6.10 -5.65
CA ILE A 23 -2.87 -5.65 -4.49
C ILE A 23 -1.94 -5.02 -3.44
N VAL A 24 -0.81 -5.66 -3.14
CA VAL A 24 0.19 -5.12 -2.20
C VAL A 24 0.78 -3.80 -2.73
N ALA A 25 1.08 -3.72 -4.03
CA ALA A 25 1.60 -2.50 -4.64
C ALA A 25 0.60 -1.33 -4.56
N ILE A 26 -0.68 -1.55 -4.87
CA ILE A 26 -1.71 -0.51 -4.73
C ILE A 26 -1.85 -0.08 -3.27
N LEU A 27 -1.90 -1.04 -2.35
CA LEU A 27 -2.06 -0.74 -0.93
C LEU A 27 -0.87 0.08 -0.40
N PHE A 28 0.34 -0.24 -0.85
CA PHE A 28 1.53 0.55 -0.54
C PHE A 28 1.46 1.97 -1.11
N VAL A 29 1.05 2.13 -2.37
CA VAL A 29 0.91 3.46 -2.99
C VAL A 29 -0.14 4.31 -2.28
N VAL A 30 -1.29 3.72 -1.92
CA VAL A 30 -2.36 4.39 -1.20
C VAL A 30 -1.88 4.83 0.19
N PHE A 31 -1.22 3.95 0.93
CA PHE A 31 -0.62 4.27 2.22
C PHE A 31 0.46 5.37 2.13
N ASP A 32 1.32 5.32 1.11
CA ASP A 32 2.37 6.33 0.90
C ASP A 32 1.76 7.72 0.65
N VAL A 33 0.76 7.80 -0.22
CA VAL A 33 -0.01 9.03 -0.48
C VAL A 33 -0.67 9.56 0.79
N GLU A 34 -1.21 8.69 1.64
CA GLU A 34 -1.78 9.10 2.93
C GLU A 34 -0.73 9.73 3.84
N THR A 35 0.45 9.12 3.95
CA THR A 35 1.53 9.68 4.79
C THR A 35 1.98 11.06 4.30
N ILE A 36 1.99 11.29 2.98
CA ILE A 36 2.22 12.62 2.39
C ILE A 36 1.22 13.65 2.91
N PHE A 37 -0.05 13.29 3.11
CA PHE A 37 -1.04 14.20 3.70
C PHE A 37 -0.85 14.41 5.21
N LEU A 38 -0.29 13.44 5.92
CA LEU A 38 0.01 13.57 7.36
C LEU A 38 1.12 14.60 7.62
N PHE A 39 2.11 14.73 6.73
CA PHE A 39 3.25 15.64 6.90
C PHE A 39 2.88 17.12 7.09
N PRO A 40 2.14 17.77 6.17
CA PRO A 40 1.80 19.19 6.32
C PRO A 40 0.90 19.44 7.53
N TRP A 41 0.01 18.51 7.87
CA TRP A 41 -0.76 18.59 9.11
C TRP A 41 0.15 18.56 10.34
N ALA A 42 1.10 17.61 10.40
CA ALA A 42 2.02 17.48 11.53
C ALA A 42 2.88 18.74 11.70
N VAL A 43 3.35 19.32 10.59
CA VAL A 43 4.13 20.57 10.60
C VAL A 43 3.29 21.77 11.09
N LYS A 44 2.00 21.81 10.77
CA LYS A 44 1.08 22.90 11.14
C LYS A 44 0.23 22.58 12.38
N PHE A 45 0.53 21.51 13.11
CA PHE A 45 -0.25 21.04 14.26
C PHE A 45 -0.54 22.14 15.29
N LYS A 46 0.47 22.98 15.61
CA LYS A 46 0.31 24.10 16.56
C LYS A 46 -0.65 25.19 16.10
N ALA A 47 -0.84 25.37 14.79
CA ALA A 47 -1.72 26.40 14.23
C ALA A 47 -3.17 25.91 14.08
N LEU A 48 -3.37 24.60 13.87
CA LEU A 48 -4.67 23.98 13.68
C LEU A 48 -5.38 23.63 15.00
N GLY A 49 -4.63 23.47 16.09
CA GLY A 49 -5.18 23.23 17.43
C GLY A 49 -6.08 21.98 17.49
N MET A 50 -7.17 22.07 18.26
CA MET A 50 -8.10 20.95 18.48
C MET A 50 -8.86 20.55 17.20
N PHE A 51 -9.10 21.50 16.29
CA PHE A 51 -9.84 21.28 15.05
C PHE A 51 -9.06 20.35 14.11
N GLY A 52 -7.76 20.63 13.90
CA GLY A 52 -6.91 19.76 13.10
C GLY A 52 -6.72 18.38 13.70
N LEU A 53 -6.81 18.22 15.03
CA LEU A 53 -6.71 16.92 15.68
C LEU A 53 -7.93 16.05 15.33
N ILE A 54 -9.15 16.62 15.39
CA ILE A 54 -10.38 15.91 15.06
C ILE A 54 -10.42 15.53 13.58
N GLU A 55 -10.08 16.46 12.68
CA GLU A 55 -10.06 16.18 11.23
C GLU A 55 -9.11 15.02 10.91
N MET A 56 -7.95 14.97 11.56
CA MET A 56 -6.99 13.89 11.34
C MET A 56 -7.39 12.57 11.97
N LEU A 57 -8.08 12.60 13.12
CA LEU A 57 -8.66 11.40 13.69
C LEU A 57 -9.70 10.78 12.74
N ILE A 58 -10.55 11.62 12.14
CA ILE A 58 -11.54 11.18 11.14
C ILE A 58 -10.84 10.63 9.90
N PHE A 59 -9.82 11.33 9.39
CA PHE A 59 -9.03 10.86 8.26
C PHE A 59 -8.43 9.48 8.53
N LEU A 60 -7.75 9.30 9.66
CA LEU A 60 -7.17 8.00 10.06
C LEU A 60 -8.25 6.91 10.23
N ALA A 61 -9.40 7.25 10.81
CA ALA A 61 -10.49 6.29 11.04
C ALA A 61 -11.03 5.73 9.72
N ILE A 62 -11.23 6.58 8.70
CA ILE A 62 -11.70 6.15 7.38
C ILE A 62 -10.72 5.15 6.75
N LEU A 63 -9.41 5.43 6.89
CA LEU A 63 -8.34 4.59 6.36
C LEU A 63 -8.28 3.23 7.05
N ILE A 64 -8.36 3.21 8.37
CA ILE A 64 -8.37 1.97 9.16
C ILE A 64 -9.57 1.12 8.77
N VAL A 65 -10.75 1.71 8.54
CA VAL A 65 -11.93 0.97 8.08
C VAL A 65 -11.71 0.34 6.71
N GLY A 66 -11.12 1.09 5.76
CA GLY A 66 -10.75 0.57 4.44
C GLY A 66 -9.75 -0.58 4.52
N TYR A 67 -8.72 -0.44 5.36
CA TYR A 67 -7.70 -1.46 5.58
C TYR A 67 -8.29 -2.75 6.20
N ILE A 68 -9.12 -2.61 7.24
CA ILE A 68 -9.82 -3.74 7.87
C ILE A 68 -10.71 -4.46 6.86
N TRP A 69 -11.39 -3.73 5.97
CA TRP A 69 -12.22 -4.34 4.94
C TRP A 69 -11.40 -5.17 3.94
N ILE A 70 -10.25 -4.65 3.50
CA ILE A 70 -9.33 -5.36 2.59
C ILE A 70 -8.77 -6.62 3.28
N TRP A 71 -8.39 -6.50 4.56
CA TRP A 71 -7.93 -7.64 5.36
C TRP A 71 -9.02 -8.71 5.45
N LYS A 72 -10.26 -8.32 5.80
CA LYS A 72 -11.39 -9.26 5.85
C LYS A 72 -11.70 -9.95 4.52
N LYS A 73 -11.35 -9.33 3.39
CA LYS A 73 -11.48 -9.93 2.06
C LYS A 73 -10.42 -10.99 1.73
N GLY A 74 -9.46 -11.26 2.63
CA GLY A 74 -8.42 -12.26 2.42
C GLY A 74 -7.38 -11.85 1.37
N ALA A 75 -7.32 -10.56 1.01
CA ALA A 75 -6.40 -10.07 -0.02
C ALA A 75 -4.92 -10.15 0.41
N LEU A 76 -4.67 -10.39 1.70
CA LEU A 76 -3.35 -10.50 2.34
C LEU A 76 -3.00 -11.94 2.75
N GLU A 77 -3.88 -12.93 2.54
CA GLU A 77 -3.63 -14.31 2.98
C GLU A 77 -2.72 -15.06 2.00
N TRP A 78 -1.62 -15.57 2.53
CA TRP A 78 -0.64 -16.38 1.80
C TRP A 78 -0.86 -17.86 2.10
N VAL A 79 -1.84 -18.45 1.42
CA VAL A 79 -1.93 -19.89 1.20
C VAL A 79 -1.85 -20.17 -0.31
#